data_AF-K8GJ68-F1
#
_entry.id   AF-K8GJ68-F1
#
_cell.length_a   1.000
_cell.length_b   1.000
_cell.length_c   1.000
_cell.angle_alpha   90.00
_cell.angle_beta   90.00
_cell.angle_gamma   90.00
#
_symmetry.space_group_name_H-M   'P 1'
#
loop_
_entity.id
_entity.type
_entity.pdbx_description
1 polymer ?
#
loop_
_entity_poly.entity_id
_entity_poly.type
_entity_poly.pdbx_seq_one_letter_code
_entity_poly.pdbx_strand_id
1 'polypeptide(L)'
;MGISLNSFIEKTDLLTQTEIDKVRLLAFYHHSHQENFEFSVDLVCDWFEKLGLHKPNKSRLKQNLGKSRSFVKGREQESFRLHANKLKSLRREHSFIEEKSEEIEATDTILPASLYEKTRGYIESLSRQINASYENNIFDGCAVLMRRLLEICLIHSYEHQGIDTEIRDSNGNYKMLSDIVSNAINNPKLSLSRNTKSCLEDFRAIGNFSAHKIYYNARRSDIQKVILEYRAAIEELLYKNGIKK
;
A
#
# COMPACT_ATOMS: atom_id res chain seq x y z
N MET A 1 -7.50 -4.97 5.20
CA MET A 1 -8.48 -4.61 4.15
C MET A 1 -8.84 -5.91 3.43
N GLY A 2 -10.12 -6.12 3.10
CA GLY A 2 -10.53 -7.31 2.33
C GLY A 2 -10.00 -7.25 0.91
N ILE A 3 -10.19 -8.32 0.13
CA ILE A 3 -9.87 -8.34 -1.31
C ILE A 3 -10.50 -7.13 -2.03
N SER A 4 -9.77 -6.51 -2.96
CA SER A 4 -10.29 -5.41 -3.78
C SER A 4 -11.39 -5.89 -4.74
N LEU A 5 -12.26 -4.98 -5.19
CA LEU A 5 -13.36 -5.32 -6.10
C LEU A 5 -12.85 -5.90 -7.43
N ASN A 6 -11.76 -5.35 -7.97
CA ASN A 6 -11.16 -5.83 -9.22
C ASN A 6 -10.65 -7.27 -9.06
N SER A 7 -9.90 -7.55 -7.98
CA SER A 7 -9.42 -8.90 -7.71
C SER A 7 -10.58 -9.89 -7.46
N PHE A 8 -11.67 -9.44 -6.82
CA PHE A 8 -12.87 -10.26 -6.66
C PHE A 8 -13.57 -10.56 -8.01
N ILE A 9 -13.67 -9.58 -8.91
CA ILE A 9 -14.25 -9.74 -10.25
C ILE A 9 -13.46 -10.77 -11.05
N GLU A 10 -12.13 -10.71 -11.01
CA GLU A 10 -11.25 -11.66 -11.69
C GLU A 10 -11.39 -13.07 -11.10
N LYS A 11 -11.30 -13.22 -9.76
CA LYS A 11 -11.37 -14.54 -9.10
C LYS A 11 -12.74 -15.23 -9.23
N THR A 12 -13.80 -14.50 -9.56
CA THR A 12 -15.16 -15.04 -9.72
C THR A 12 -15.63 -15.12 -11.17
N ASP A 13 -14.78 -14.73 -12.13
CA ASP A 13 -15.14 -14.59 -13.54
C ASP A 13 -16.43 -13.77 -13.75
N LEU A 14 -16.66 -12.76 -12.89
CA LEU A 14 -17.96 -12.10 -12.72
C LEU A 14 -18.53 -11.59 -14.05
N LEU A 15 -17.67 -11.05 -14.91
CA LEU A 15 -18.06 -10.45 -16.19
C LEU A 15 -18.71 -11.46 -17.16
N THR A 16 -18.40 -12.75 -17.02
CA THR A 16 -18.95 -13.83 -17.86
C THR A 16 -20.27 -14.40 -17.33
N GLN A 17 -20.62 -14.11 -16.08
CA GLN A 17 -21.78 -14.68 -15.39
C GLN A 17 -23.11 -14.12 -15.91
N THR A 18 -24.23 -14.79 -15.59
CA THR A 18 -25.57 -14.26 -15.93
C THR A 18 -25.86 -12.95 -15.19
N GLU A 19 -26.82 -12.15 -15.66
CA GLU A 19 -27.22 -10.89 -15.00
C GLU A 19 -27.51 -11.10 -13.51
N ILE A 20 -28.30 -12.12 -13.15
CA ILE A 20 -28.66 -12.41 -11.75
C ILE A 20 -27.46 -12.88 -10.93
N ASP A 21 -26.53 -13.59 -11.55
CA ASP A 21 -25.35 -14.11 -10.87
C ASP A 21 -24.32 -13.02 -10.62
N LYS A 22 -24.17 -12.08 -11.55
CA LYS A 22 -23.45 -10.82 -11.33
C LYS A 22 -24.01 -10.07 -10.12
N VAL A 23 -25.33 -9.86 -10.05
CA VAL A 23 -25.95 -9.18 -8.89
C VAL A 23 -25.70 -9.96 -7.59
N ARG A 24 -25.80 -11.29 -7.63
CA ARG A 24 -25.56 -12.15 -6.48
C ARG A 24 -24.12 -12.05 -5.96
N LEU A 25 -23.13 -12.06 -6.85
CA LEU A 25 -21.71 -11.93 -6.49
C LEU A 25 -21.38 -10.52 -5.99
N LEU A 26 -21.89 -9.47 -6.64
CA LEU A 26 -21.71 -8.08 -6.18
C LEU A 26 -22.35 -7.83 -4.81
N ALA A 27 -23.58 -8.32 -4.61
CA ALA A 27 -24.25 -8.23 -3.32
C ALA A 27 -23.47 -8.97 -2.22
N PHE A 28 -22.82 -10.09 -2.57
CA PHE A 28 -21.95 -10.82 -1.64
C PHE A 28 -20.69 -10.02 -1.29
N TYR A 29 -20.03 -9.44 -2.29
CA TYR A 29 -18.86 -8.59 -2.09
C TYR A 29 -19.17 -7.36 -1.21
N HIS A 30 -20.28 -6.66 -1.46
CA HIS A 30 -20.64 -5.52 -0.63
C HIS A 30 -21.03 -5.95 0.79
N HIS A 31 -21.69 -7.09 0.95
CA HIS A 31 -21.99 -7.65 2.26
C HIS A 31 -20.73 -8.05 3.06
N SER A 32 -19.64 -8.46 2.40
CA SER A 32 -18.40 -8.78 3.12
C SER A 32 -17.67 -7.54 3.66
N HIS A 33 -18.04 -6.35 3.17
CA HIS A 33 -17.42 -5.06 3.56
C HIS A 33 -18.33 -4.18 4.42
N GLN A 34 -19.63 -4.46 4.46
CA GLN A 34 -20.62 -3.68 5.19
C GLN A 34 -21.56 -4.62 5.97
N GLU A 35 -21.63 -4.44 7.28
CA GLU A 35 -22.59 -5.18 8.09
C GLU A 35 -24.03 -4.83 7.69
N ASN A 36 -24.91 -5.83 7.71
CA ASN A 36 -26.33 -5.68 7.34
C ASN A 36 -26.57 -5.06 5.96
N PHE A 37 -25.66 -5.30 5.01
CA PHE A 37 -25.79 -4.78 3.65
C PHE A 37 -27.11 -5.17 2.96
N GLU A 38 -27.84 -4.15 2.51
CA GLU A 38 -29.04 -4.24 1.67
C GLU A 38 -28.87 -3.34 0.44
N PHE A 39 -29.55 -3.64 -0.66
CA PHE A 39 -29.40 -2.90 -1.91
C PHE A 39 -30.73 -2.70 -2.63
N SER A 40 -30.84 -1.60 -3.37
CA SER A 40 -31.96 -1.33 -4.28
C SER A 40 -31.62 -1.74 -5.72
N VAL A 41 -32.64 -1.80 -6.57
CA VAL A 41 -32.46 -2.02 -8.02
C VAL A 41 -31.66 -0.88 -8.66
N ASP A 42 -31.82 0.35 -8.17
CA ASP A 42 -31.05 1.50 -8.65
C ASP A 42 -29.56 1.35 -8.33
N LEU A 43 -29.23 0.92 -7.12
CA LEU A 43 -27.84 0.67 -6.74
C LEU A 43 -27.18 -0.42 -7.60
N VAL A 44 -27.94 -1.46 -7.97
CA VAL A 44 -27.45 -2.50 -8.90
C VAL A 44 -27.15 -1.91 -10.26
N CYS A 45 -28.02 -1.04 -10.78
CA CYS A 45 -27.77 -0.36 -12.04
C CYS A 45 -26.49 0.49 -11.99
N ASP A 46 -26.25 1.18 -10.88
CA ASP A 46 -25.04 2.00 -10.69
C ASP A 46 -23.78 1.14 -10.63
N TRP A 47 -23.84 -0.05 -10.03
CA TRP A 47 -22.72 -1.01 -10.07
C TRP A 47 -22.38 -1.42 -11.49
N PHE A 48 -23.39 -1.78 -12.29
CA PHE A 48 -23.18 -2.19 -13.67
C PHE A 48 -22.56 -1.06 -14.48
N GLU A 49 -23.08 0.15 -14.34
CA GLU A 49 -22.56 1.34 -15.03
C GLU A 49 -21.10 1.64 -14.65
N LYS A 50 -20.75 1.60 -13.35
CA LYS A 50 -19.37 1.78 -12.87
C LYS A 50 -18.40 0.70 -13.37
N LEU A 51 -18.90 -0.51 -13.61
CA LEU A 51 -18.13 -1.62 -14.17
C LEU A 51 -18.12 -1.62 -15.70
N GLY A 52 -18.71 -0.62 -16.36
CA GLY A 52 -18.80 -0.55 -17.82
C GLY A 52 -19.73 -1.60 -18.44
N LEU A 53 -20.64 -2.18 -17.66
CA LEU A 53 -21.62 -3.18 -18.09
C LEU A 53 -22.92 -2.53 -18.57
N HIS A 54 -23.65 -3.22 -19.44
CA HIS A 54 -24.99 -2.79 -19.88
C HIS A 54 -25.95 -2.67 -18.69
N LYS A 55 -26.57 -1.50 -18.55
CA LYS A 55 -27.52 -1.21 -17.46
C LYS A 55 -28.74 -2.15 -17.51
N PRO A 56 -29.05 -2.87 -16.40
CA PRO A 56 -30.21 -3.75 -16.36
C PRO A 56 -31.54 -3.00 -16.50
N ASN A 57 -32.56 -3.67 -17.04
CA ASN A 57 -33.93 -3.16 -17.00
C ASN A 57 -34.49 -3.29 -15.57
N LYS A 58 -34.83 -2.16 -14.94
CA LYS A 58 -35.22 -2.11 -13.52
C LYS A 58 -36.41 -3.01 -13.18
N SER A 59 -37.49 -2.96 -13.96
CA SER A 59 -38.70 -3.75 -13.70
C SER A 59 -38.44 -5.24 -13.86
N ARG A 60 -37.73 -5.64 -14.93
CA ARG A 60 -37.35 -7.05 -15.17
C ARG A 60 -36.45 -7.56 -14.06
N LEU A 61 -35.44 -6.76 -13.67
CA LEU A 61 -34.52 -7.12 -12.60
C LEU A 61 -35.24 -7.29 -11.26
N LYS A 62 -36.10 -6.33 -10.88
CA LYS A 62 -36.91 -6.41 -9.65
C LYS A 62 -37.73 -7.71 -9.59
N GLN A 63 -38.39 -8.07 -10.71
CA GLN A 63 -39.16 -9.30 -10.80
C GLN A 63 -38.28 -10.54 -10.65
N ASN A 64 -37.12 -10.57 -11.31
CA ASN A 64 -36.18 -11.69 -11.25
C ASN A 64 -35.56 -11.87 -9.87
N LEU A 65 -35.23 -10.77 -9.18
CA LEU A 65 -34.76 -10.79 -7.79
C LEU A 65 -35.83 -11.37 -6.86
N GLY A 66 -37.09 -10.94 -7.02
CA GLY A 66 -38.21 -11.45 -6.22
C GLY A 66 -38.54 -12.93 -6.45
N LYS A 67 -38.27 -13.47 -7.65
CA LYS A 67 -38.46 -14.90 -7.97
C LYS A 67 -37.29 -15.77 -7.52
N SER A 68 -36.10 -15.20 -7.35
CA SER A 68 -34.89 -15.94 -7.03
C SER A 68 -34.82 -16.29 -5.54
N ARG A 69 -34.54 -17.56 -5.24
CA ARG A 69 -34.31 -18.05 -3.86
C ARG A 69 -33.03 -17.49 -3.22
N SER A 70 -32.18 -16.84 -4.00
CA SER A 70 -30.93 -16.26 -3.52
C SER A 70 -31.14 -14.96 -2.74
N PHE A 71 -32.28 -14.30 -2.92
CA PHE A 71 -32.55 -12.99 -2.35
C PHE A 71 -33.82 -13.00 -1.50
N VAL A 72 -33.87 -12.08 -0.54
CA VAL A 72 -35.06 -11.77 0.26
C VAL A 72 -35.24 -10.26 0.28
N LYS A 73 -36.45 -9.79 0.61
CA LYS A 73 -36.67 -8.36 0.86
C LYS A 73 -35.81 -7.90 2.04
N GLY A 74 -35.25 -6.71 1.91
CA GLY A 74 -34.58 -6.03 3.01
C GLY A 74 -35.57 -5.41 3.99
N ARG A 75 -35.03 -4.71 4.99
CA ARG A 75 -35.78 -3.95 5.99
C ARG A 75 -36.27 -2.63 5.41
N GLU A 76 -35.45 -2.01 4.57
CA GLU A 76 -35.80 -0.75 3.91
C GLU A 76 -36.80 -0.97 2.78
N GLN A 77 -37.63 0.03 2.51
CA GLN A 77 -38.59 -0.02 1.41
C GLN A 77 -37.86 -0.26 0.08
N GLU A 78 -38.39 -1.18 -0.75
CA GLU A 78 -37.86 -1.46 -2.09
C GLU A 78 -36.40 -1.98 -2.12
N SER A 79 -35.93 -2.55 -1.00
CA SER A 79 -34.59 -3.12 -0.87
C SER A 79 -34.59 -4.66 -0.91
N PHE A 80 -33.43 -5.22 -1.22
CA PHE A 80 -33.14 -6.65 -1.23
C PHE A 80 -31.86 -6.93 -0.46
N ARG A 81 -31.74 -8.17 0.02
CA ARG A 81 -30.51 -8.72 0.60
C ARG A 81 -30.35 -10.19 0.24
N LEU A 82 -29.14 -10.71 0.37
CA LEU A 82 -28.91 -12.14 0.16
C LEU A 82 -29.58 -12.97 1.24
N HIS A 83 -30.21 -14.07 0.84
CA HIS A 83 -30.73 -15.06 1.78
C HIS A 83 -29.58 -15.69 2.58
N ALA A 84 -29.75 -15.89 3.89
CA ALA A 84 -28.70 -16.37 4.80
C ALA A 84 -28.03 -17.68 4.34
N ASN A 85 -28.82 -18.68 3.89
CA ASN A 85 -28.28 -19.92 3.34
C ASN A 85 -27.43 -19.70 2.08
N LYS A 86 -27.83 -18.76 1.22
CA LYS A 86 -27.06 -18.46 0.01
C LYS A 86 -25.76 -17.75 0.37
N LEU A 87 -25.82 -16.81 1.30
CA LEU A 87 -24.64 -16.15 1.86
C LEU A 87 -23.64 -17.16 2.43
N LYS A 88 -24.12 -18.12 3.25
CA LYS A 88 -23.28 -19.20 3.80
C LYS A 88 -22.63 -20.06 2.71
N SER A 89 -23.37 -20.36 1.62
CA SER A 89 -22.79 -21.10 0.49
C SER A 89 -21.71 -20.31 -0.24
N LEU A 90 -21.94 -19.01 -0.48
CA LEU A 90 -21.00 -18.14 -1.19
C LEU A 90 -19.72 -17.92 -0.38
N ARG A 91 -19.81 -17.80 0.95
CA ARG A 91 -18.61 -17.74 1.83
C ARG A 91 -17.74 -18.99 1.71
N ARG A 92 -18.36 -20.17 1.57
CA ARG A 92 -17.62 -21.43 1.39
C ARG A 92 -17.00 -21.52 0.00
N GLU A 93 -17.73 -21.12 -1.02
CA GLU A 93 -17.30 -21.15 -2.43
C GLU A 93 -16.20 -20.13 -2.72
N HIS A 94 -16.23 -18.99 -2.03
CA HIS A 94 -15.32 -17.86 -2.24
C HIS A 94 -14.62 -17.48 -0.94
N SER A 95 -14.02 -18.45 -0.25
CA SER A 95 -13.31 -18.23 1.02
C SER A 95 -12.18 -17.20 0.90
N PHE A 96 -11.63 -17.03 -0.31
CA PHE A 96 -10.62 -16.03 -0.61
C PHE A 96 -11.09 -14.58 -0.36
N ILE A 97 -12.39 -14.33 -0.22
CA ILE A 97 -12.89 -12.99 0.12
C ILE A 97 -12.50 -12.57 1.55
N GLU A 98 -12.21 -13.54 2.41
CA GLU A 98 -11.74 -13.34 3.79
C GLU A 98 -10.21 -13.35 3.88
N GLU A 99 -9.49 -13.66 2.79
CA GLU A 99 -8.03 -13.55 2.74
C GLU A 99 -7.62 -12.08 2.83
N LYS A 100 -6.67 -11.80 3.73
CA LYS A 100 -6.06 -10.47 3.82
C LYS A 100 -4.95 -10.41 2.77
N SER A 101 -5.02 -9.42 1.88
CA SER A 101 -3.93 -9.15 0.95
C SER A 101 -2.71 -8.62 1.72
N GLU A 102 -1.51 -9.07 1.31
CA GLU A 102 -0.23 -8.48 1.71
C GLU A 102 0.24 -7.40 0.71
N GLU A 103 -0.54 -7.15 -0.34
CA GLU A 103 -0.26 -6.11 -1.33
C GLU A 103 -0.30 -4.72 -0.69
N ILE A 104 0.71 -3.91 -1.02
CA ILE A 104 0.82 -2.54 -0.54
C ILE A 104 0.32 -1.61 -1.65
N GLU A 105 -0.86 -1.02 -1.44
CA GLU A 105 -1.42 0.00 -2.33
C GLU A 105 -0.81 1.36 -2.00
N ALA A 106 -0.15 1.98 -2.99
CA ALA A 106 0.41 3.33 -2.87
C ALA A 106 0.42 4.07 -4.22
N THR A 107 0.36 5.40 -4.17
CA THR A 107 0.40 6.31 -5.34
C THR A 107 1.78 6.93 -5.59
N ASP A 108 2.81 6.41 -4.93
CA ASP A 108 4.20 6.81 -5.07
C ASP A 108 4.53 8.27 -4.72
N THR A 109 3.88 8.80 -3.67
CA THR A 109 4.02 10.22 -3.31
C THR A 109 5.45 10.65 -2.91
N ILE A 110 6.22 9.81 -2.22
CA ILE A 110 7.57 10.15 -1.74
C ILE A 110 8.63 9.62 -2.72
N LEU A 111 8.57 8.33 -3.05
CA LEU A 111 9.50 7.65 -3.94
C LEU A 111 8.74 7.17 -5.18
N PRO A 112 9.05 7.63 -6.39
CA PRO A 112 8.47 7.08 -7.61
C PRO A 112 8.86 5.62 -7.83
N ALA A 113 7.93 4.78 -8.29
CA ALA A 113 8.19 3.38 -8.67
C ALA A 113 9.42 3.21 -9.57
N SER A 114 9.64 4.13 -10.50
CA SER A 114 10.81 4.14 -11.39
C SER A 114 12.17 4.25 -10.67
N LEU A 115 12.19 4.58 -9.37
CA LEU A 115 13.41 4.53 -8.58
C LEU A 115 13.74 3.13 -8.08
N TYR A 116 12.73 2.35 -7.68
CA TYR A 116 12.93 1.17 -6.86
C TYR A 116 12.42 -0.12 -7.50
N GLU A 117 11.55 -0.09 -8.51
CA GLU A 117 11.07 -1.30 -9.17
C GLU A 117 12.17 -2.04 -9.92
N LYS A 118 12.07 -3.37 -9.93
CA LYS A 118 13.05 -4.28 -10.54
C LYS A 118 14.43 -4.17 -9.88
N THR A 119 14.45 -3.85 -8.59
CA THR A 119 15.66 -3.80 -7.78
C THR A 119 15.68 -4.98 -6.79
N ARG A 120 16.14 -4.77 -5.56
CA ARG A 120 16.12 -5.79 -4.51
C ARG A 120 14.75 -5.78 -3.83
N GLY A 121 14.14 -6.95 -3.61
CA GLY A 121 12.77 -7.05 -3.10
C GLY A 121 12.50 -6.31 -1.78
N TYR A 122 13.49 -6.22 -0.89
CA TYR A 122 13.34 -5.45 0.36
C TYR A 122 13.40 -3.93 0.14
N ILE A 123 14.13 -3.43 -0.86
CA ILE A 123 14.14 -2.01 -1.24
C ILE A 123 12.79 -1.64 -1.86
N GLU A 124 12.27 -2.50 -2.74
CA GLU A 124 10.94 -2.35 -3.29
C GLU A 124 9.87 -2.32 -2.20
N SER A 125 9.87 -3.31 -1.32
CA SER A 125 8.92 -3.41 -0.23
C SER A 125 8.98 -2.18 0.69
N LEU A 126 10.17 -1.75 1.11
CA LEU A 126 10.34 -0.55 1.94
C LEU A 126 9.84 0.71 1.24
N SER A 127 10.14 0.88 -0.05
CA SER A 127 9.73 2.06 -0.80
C SER A 127 8.20 2.15 -0.92
N ARG A 128 7.53 1.02 -1.23
CA ARG A 128 6.06 0.93 -1.23
C ARG A 128 5.48 1.23 0.16
N GLN A 129 6.07 0.67 1.23
CA GLN A 129 5.61 0.93 2.61
C GLN A 129 5.78 2.40 3.02
N ILE A 130 6.86 3.07 2.60
CA ILE A 130 7.08 4.51 2.85
C ILE A 130 5.95 5.32 2.21
N ASN A 131 5.68 5.08 0.91
CA ASN A 131 4.61 5.77 0.19
C ASN A 131 3.24 5.52 0.85
N ALA A 132 2.89 4.25 1.09
CA ALA A 132 1.62 3.88 1.72
C ALA A 132 1.47 4.48 3.12
N SER A 133 2.53 4.51 3.93
CA SER A 133 2.49 5.09 5.27
C SER A 133 2.20 6.59 5.22
N TYR A 134 2.85 7.33 4.31
CA TYR A 134 2.59 8.75 4.14
C TYR A 134 1.17 9.05 3.65
N GLU A 135 0.70 8.26 2.68
CA GLU A 135 -0.61 8.43 2.04
C GLU A 135 -1.76 8.11 3.02
N ASN A 136 -1.54 7.15 3.92
CA ASN A 136 -2.52 6.74 4.94
C ASN A 136 -2.36 7.46 6.30
N ASN A 137 -1.62 8.58 6.35
CA ASN A 137 -1.41 9.40 7.56
C ASN A 137 -0.65 8.70 8.72
N ILE A 138 0.15 7.67 8.42
CA ILE A 138 0.99 6.95 9.39
C ILE A 138 2.39 7.60 9.40
N PHE A 139 2.47 8.84 9.88
CA PHE A 139 3.69 9.67 9.69
C PHE A 139 4.89 9.21 10.51
N ASP A 140 4.70 8.74 11.75
CA ASP A 140 5.81 8.16 12.53
C ASP A 140 6.36 6.90 11.85
N GLY A 141 5.47 6.02 11.39
CA GLY A 141 5.84 4.83 10.61
C GLY A 141 6.57 5.21 9.32
N CYS A 142 6.09 6.22 8.60
CA CYS A 142 6.75 6.76 7.42
C CYS A 142 8.18 7.22 7.73
N ALA A 143 8.38 8.05 8.76
CA ALA A 143 9.69 8.55 9.15
C ALA A 143 10.67 7.43 9.56
N VAL A 144 10.18 6.42 10.29
CA VAL A 144 10.99 5.26 10.69
C VAL A 144 11.40 4.44 9.47
N LEU A 145 10.49 4.20 8.52
CA LEU A 145 10.78 3.48 7.29
C LEU A 145 11.74 4.26 6.39
N MET A 146 11.60 5.59 6.31
CA MET A 146 12.53 6.47 5.61
C MET A 146 13.95 6.35 6.19
N ARG A 147 14.08 6.42 7.52
CA ARG A 147 15.36 6.23 8.20
C ARG A 147 15.97 4.85 7.91
N ARG A 148 15.15 3.79 7.90
CA ARG A 148 15.59 2.42 7.62
C ARG A 148 16.09 2.26 6.17
N LEU A 149 15.35 2.78 5.19
CA LEU A 149 15.77 2.71 3.79
C LEU A 149 17.06 3.50 3.56
N LEU A 150 17.19 4.68 4.17
CA LEU A 150 18.42 5.47 4.12
C LEU A 150 19.64 4.68 4.61
N GLU A 151 19.54 4.04 5.77
CA GLU A 151 20.60 3.23 6.36
C GLU A 151 21.03 2.08 5.44
N ILE A 152 20.06 1.35 4.89
CA ILE A 152 20.29 0.25 3.94
C ILE A 152 21.01 0.76 2.68
N CYS A 153 20.55 1.88 2.12
CA CYS A 153 21.15 2.46 0.92
C CYS A 153 22.58 2.97 1.17
N LEU A 154 22.85 3.55 2.34
CA LEU A 154 24.20 3.91 2.76
C LEU A 154 25.07 2.66 2.85
N ILE A 155 24.68 1.64 3.62
CA ILE A 155 25.45 0.39 3.77
C ILE A 155 25.80 -0.21 2.41
N HIS A 156 24.83 -0.35 1.50
CA HIS A 156 25.11 -0.88 0.16
C HIS A 156 26.02 0.00 -0.68
N SER A 157 25.98 1.32 -0.51
CA SER A 157 26.91 2.22 -1.19
C SER A 157 28.35 1.99 -0.75
N TYR A 158 28.56 1.77 0.56
CA TYR A 158 29.88 1.45 1.11
C TYR A 158 30.37 0.07 0.66
N GLU A 159 29.51 -0.94 0.71
CA GLU A 159 29.84 -2.30 0.24
C GLU A 159 30.21 -2.30 -1.24
N HIS A 160 29.40 -1.65 -2.08
CA HIS A 160 29.62 -1.60 -3.53
C HIS A 160 30.96 -0.93 -3.89
N GLN A 161 31.39 0.04 -3.09
CA GLN A 161 32.65 0.77 -3.29
C GLN A 161 33.84 0.16 -2.53
N GLY A 162 33.64 -0.93 -1.80
CA GLY A 162 34.70 -1.62 -1.06
C GLY A 162 35.29 -0.80 0.09
N ILE A 163 34.48 0.06 0.72
CA ILE A 163 34.89 0.95 1.82
C ILE A 163 34.12 0.70 3.12
N ASP A 164 33.37 -0.41 3.20
CA ASP A 164 32.50 -0.74 4.32
C ASP A 164 33.23 -1.00 5.65
N THR A 165 34.54 -1.30 5.59
CA THR A 165 35.39 -1.39 6.79
C THR A 165 35.40 -0.10 7.62
N GLU A 166 35.17 1.06 7.01
CA GLU A 166 35.12 2.35 7.70
C GLU A 166 33.87 2.50 8.60
N ILE A 167 32.79 1.79 8.26
CA ILE A 167 31.51 1.83 8.96
C ILE A 167 31.23 0.57 9.79
N ARG A 168 32.23 -0.30 9.98
CA ARG A 168 32.16 -1.46 10.88
C ARG A 168 32.88 -1.20 12.21
N ASP A 169 32.39 -1.82 13.27
CA ASP A 169 33.05 -1.88 14.56
C ASP A 169 34.16 -2.96 14.59
N SER A 170 34.86 -3.09 15.71
CA SER A 170 35.93 -4.09 15.90
C SER A 170 35.43 -5.54 15.84
N ASN A 171 34.13 -5.76 16.02
CA ASN A 171 33.50 -7.08 15.96
C ASN A 171 32.98 -7.41 14.54
N GLY A 172 33.15 -6.50 13.58
CA GLY A 172 32.70 -6.64 12.20
C GLY A 172 31.23 -6.28 11.96
N ASN A 173 30.53 -5.76 12.97
CA ASN A 173 29.14 -5.29 12.84
C ASN A 173 29.08 -3.87 12.30
N TYR A 174 28.02 -3.50 11.60
CA TYR A 174 27.81 -2.11 11.20
C TYR A 174 27.58 -1.22 12.42
N LYS A 175 28.20 -0.05 12.41
CA LYS A 175 27.99 1.00 13.42
C LYS A 175 26.56 1.53 13.36
N MET A 176 26.15 2.27 14.39
CA MET A 176 24.83 2.93 14.39
C MET A 176 24.74 3.95 13.26
N LEU A 177 23.54 4.18 12.73
CA LEU A 177 23.29 5.14 11.66
C LEU A 177 23.91 6.54 11.89
N SER A 178 24.01 7.02 13.13
CA SER A 178 24.68 8.29 13.46
C SER A 178 26.14 8.32 13.05
N ASP A 179 26.85 7.21 13.26
CA ASP A 179 28.28 7.09 12.94
C ASP A 179 28.46 6.89 11.43
N ILE A 180 27.56 6.11 10.80
CA ILE A 180 27.53 5.92 9.35
C ILE A 180 27.33 7.27 8.64
N VAL A 181 26.36 8.07 9.08
CA VAL A 181 26.09 9.41 8.51
C VAL A 181 27.29 10.34 8.71
N SER A 182 27.88 10.31 9.91
CA SER A 182 29.06 11.13 10.23
C SER A 182 30.28 10.79 9.35
N ASN A 183 30.50 9.51 9.05
CA ASN A 183 31.50 9.10 8.06
C ASN A 183 31.08 9.55 6.65
N ALA A 184 29.83 9.29 6.23
CA ALA A 184 29.34 9.54 4.87
C ALA A 184 29.45 11.01 4.44
N ILE A 185 29.21 11.95 5.35
CA ILE A 185 29.34 13.39 5.08
C ILE A 185 30.79 13.78 4.76
N ASN A 186 31.76 13.09 5.34
CA ASN A 186 33.18 13.41 5.24
C ASN A 186 33.95 12.46 4.30
N ASN A 187 33.33 11.38 3.83
CA ASN A 187 34.01 10.34 3.05
C ASN A 187 34.28 10.79 1.60
N PRO A 188 35.56 10.91 1.18
CA PRO A 188 35.92 11.36 -0.15
C PRO A 188 35.71 10.29 -1.24
N LYS A 189 35.66 9.00 -0.88
CA LYS A 189 35.41 7.92 -1.83
C LYS A 189 33.92 7.78 -2.12
N LEU A 190 33.09 7.77 -1.07
CA LEU A 190 31.63 7.81 -1.22
C LEU A 190 31.20 9.04 -2.02
N SER A 191 31.81 10.20 -1.72
CA SER A 191 31.66 11.44 -2.48
C SER A 191 30.20 11.80 -2.75
N LEU A 192 29.40 11.93 -1.68
CA LEU A 192 28.02 12.40 -1.78
C LEU A 192 27.96 13.87 -2.20
N SER A 193 26.89 14.24 -2.89
CA SER A 193 26.61 15.62 -3.26
C SER A 193 26.45 16.52 -2.02
N ARG A 194 26.77 17.81 -2.17
CA ARG A 194 26.65 18.78 -1.07
C ARG A 194 25.24 18.82 -0.47
N ASN A 195 24.22 18.70 -1.32
CA ASN A 195 22.82 18.72 -0.89
C ASN A 195 22.47 17.50 -0.04
N THR A 196 22.83 16.30 -0.51
CA THR A 196 22.63 15.06 0.26
C THR A 196 23.33 15.14 1.60
N LYS A 197 24.59 15.61 1.63
CA LYS A 197 25.34 15.77 2.88
C LYS A 197 24.63 16.69 3.89
N SER A 198 23.97 17.75 3.44
CA SER A 198 23.28 18.69 4.35
C SER A 198 21.99 18.15 4.96
N CYS A 199 21.32 17.17 4.33
CA CYS A 199 19.99 16.70 4.75
C CYS A 199 19.96 15.29 5.39
N LEU A 200 21.05 14.52 5.33
CA LEU A 200 21.13 13.18 5.94
C LEU A 200 20.74 13.18 7.42
N GLU A 201 21.19 14.21 8.15
CA GLU A 201 20.93 14.33 9.59
C GLU A 201 19.45 14.61 9.87
N ASP A 202 18.75 15.35 9.00
CA ASP A 202 17.33 15.64 9.15
C ASP A 202 16.49 14.36 9.05
N PHE A 203 16.80 13.50 8.06
CA PHE A 203 16.11 12.21 7.89
C PHE A 203 16.38 11.26 9.06
N ARG A 204 17.62 11.25 9.56
CA ARG A 204 18.00 10.49 10.74
C ARG A 204 17.26 10.98 11.98
N ALA A 205 17.20 12.29 12.18
CA ALA A 205 16.60 12.93 13.35
C ALA A 205 15.09 12.71 13.40
N ILE A 206 14.36 12.95 12.31
CA ILE A 206 12.90 12.76 12.27
C ILE A 206 12.51 11.30 12.52
N GLY A 207 13.23 10.34 11.94
CA GLY A 207 13.00 8.92 12.20
C GLY A 207 13.34 8.53 13.64
N ASN A 208 14.41 9.10 14.21
CA ASN A 208 14.78 8.86 15.61
C ASN A 208 13.76 9.45 16.60
N PHE A 209 13.22 10.63 16.33
CA PHE A 209 12.15 11.21 17.15
C PHE A 209 10.90 10.34 17.07
N SER A 210 10.48 9.96 15.86
CA SER A 210 9.31 9.10 15.63
C SER A 210 9.43 7.74 16.31
N ALA A 211 10.64 7.20 16.45
CA ALA A 211 10.87 5.89 17.08
C ALA A 211 10.95 5.94 18.62
N HIS A 212 11.47 7.04 19.20
CA HIS A 212 11.96 7.01 20.59
C HIS A 212 11.48 8.16 21.48
N LYS A 213 10.94 9.26 20.93
CA LYS A 213 10.52 10.41 21.75
C LYS A 213 9.07 10.22 22.21
N ILE A 214 8.88 10.02 23.51
CA ILE A 214 7.57 9.75 24.14
C ILE A 214 6.52 10.83 23.81
N TYR A 215 6.92 12.10 23.78
CA TYR A 215 6.02 13.24 23.57
C TYR A 215 6.11 13.84 22.15
N TYR A 216 6.51 13.03 21.17
CA TYR A 216 6.62 13.44 19.76
C TYR A 216 5.87 12.45 18.88
N ASN A 217 5.01 12.98 18.02
CA ASN A 217 4.46 12.26 16.87
C ASN A 217 4.73 13.12 15.64
N ALA A 218 5.30 12.52 14.60
CA ALA A 218 5.50 13.18 13.32
C ALA A 218 4.15 13.59 12.72
N ARG A 219 4.14 14.75 12.06
CA ARG A 219 2.99 15.24 11.31
C ARG A 219 3.28 15.24 9.83
N ARG A 220 2.22 15.35 9.03
CA ARG A 220 2.32 15.51 7.57
C ARG A 220 3.33 16.59 7.18
N SER A 221 3.26 17.75 7.84
CA SER A 221 4.14 18.89 7.58
C SER A 221 5.61 18.60 7.84
N ASP A 222 5.93 17.69 8.76
CA ASP A 222 7.31 17.35 9.09
C ASP A 222 7.92 16.49 8.00
N ILE A 223 7.15 15.53 7.47
CA ILE A 223 7.57 14.73 6.30
C ILE A 223 7.62 15.60 5.04
N GLN A 224 6.59 16.42 4.77
CA GLN A 224 6.53 17.26 3.58
C GLN A 224 7.74 18.19 3.40
N LYS A 225 8.31 18.69 4.49
CA LYS A 225 9.51 19.55 4.47
C LYS A 225 10.76 18.84 3.96
N VAL A 226 10.78 17.51 3.95
CA VAL A 226 11.98 16.72 3.64
C VAL A 226 11.80 15.77 2.45
N ILE A 227 10.60 15.66 1.86
CA ILE A 227 10.30 14.69 0.79
C ILE A 227 11.23 14.87 -0.42
N LEU A 228 11.40 16.11 -0.87
CA LEU A 228 12.16 16.40 -2.10
C LEU A 228 13.62 16.00 -1.94
N GLU A 229 14.23 16.43 -0.84
CA GLU A 229 15.61 16.16 -0.47
C GLU A 229 15.80 14.67 -0.20
N TYR A 230 14.85 14.04 0.47
CA TYR A 230 14.89 12.60 0.74
C TYR A 230 14.87 11.78 -0.55
N ARG A 231 13.96 12.10 -1.47
CA ARG A 231 13.91 11.44 -2.79
C ARG A 231 15.23 11.60 -3.54
N ALA A 232 15.77 12.82 -3.59
CA ALA A 232 17.04 13.09 -4.26
C ALA A 232 18.22 12.32 -3.63
N ALA A 233 18.26 12.26 -2.30
CA ALA A 233 19.30 11.53 -1.57
C ALA A 233 19.20 10.01 -1.79
N ILE A 234 17.99 9.43 -1.74
CA ILE A 234 17.79 8.00 -2.03
C ILE A 234 18.17 7.67 -3.47
N GLU A 235 17.78 8.51 -4.43
CA GLU A 235 18.16 8.31 -5.83
C GLU A 235 19.68 8.34 -6.00
N GLU A 236 20.39 9.33 -5.44
CA GLU A 236 21.85 9.37 -5.46
C GLU A 236 22.46 8.11 -4.86
N LEU A 237 21.98 7.64 -3.71
CA LEU A 237 22.49 6.44 -3.07
C LEU A 237 22.23 5.17 -3.89
N LEU A 238 21.12 5.10 -4.63
CA LEU A 238 20.86 3.98 -5.56
C LEU A 238 21.84 3.96 -6.74
N TYR A 239 22.37 5.10 -7.18
CA TYR A 239 23.50 5.13 -8.12
C TYR A 239 24.81 4.73 -7.43
N LYS A 240 25.07 5.24 -6.21
CA LYS A 240 26.31 4.95 -5.45
C LYS A 240 26.44 3.48 -5.04
N ASN A 241 25.33 2.76 -4.90
CA ASN A 241 25.31 1.34 -4.58
C ASN A 241 25.24 0.40 -5.80
N GLY A 242 25.25 0.96 -7.02
CA GLY A 242 25.28 0.20 -8.26
C GLY A 242 23.97 -0.46 -8.68
N ILE A 243 22.85 -0.17 -8.00
CA ILE A 243 21.52 -0.64 -8.40
C ILE A 243 21.04 0.14 -9.63
N LYS A 244 21.20 1.46 -9.62
CA LYS A 244 21.00 2.31 -10.79
C LYS A 244 22.32 2.53 -11.53
N LYS A 245 22.20 2.68 -12.86
CA LYS A 245 23.30 2.89 -13.79
C LYS A 245 23.16 4.24 -14.49
#